data_AF-A0A0D1J0A4-F1
#
_entry.id   AF-A0A0D1J0A4-F1
#
_cell.length_a   1.000
_cell.length_b   1.000
_cell.length_c   1.000
_cell.angle_alpha   90.00
_cell.angle_beta   90.00
_cell.angle_gamma   90.00
#
_symmetry.space_group_name_H-M   'P 1'
#
loop_
_entity.id
_entity.type
_entity.pdbx_description
1 polymer ?
#
loop_
_entity_poly.entity_id
_entity_poly.type
_entity_poly.pdbx_seq_one_letter_code
_entity_poly.pdbx_strand_id
1 'polypeptide(L)'
;MSELRAEDLFVKKVEGMNKDFIKGADVSSVIALENSGVTFYNTSGKRQDIFTTLKQAGVNYVRVRIWNHPYDSNGNGYGGGNNDVQKAIEIGKRATANGMKVLADFHYSDFWADPAKQKVPKAWVNLSFEAKKAKLYEYTKQSLQKMIKEGVDIGMVQVGNETTGGFAGETDWTKMCQLFNEGSRAVRETNSNILVALHFTNPETAGRYSFIAETLSKNKVDYDVFASSYYPFWHGTLQNLTSC
;
A
#
# COMPACT_ATOMS: atom_id res chain seq x y z
N MET A 1 38.69 -12.26 7.82
CA MET A 1 37.28 -12.01 7.46
C MET A 1 36.44 -12.80 8.44
N SER A 2 35.78 -12.14 9.39
CA SER A 2 34.92 -12.82 10.35
C SER A 2 33.69 -13.34 9.63
N GLU A 3 33.51 -14.66 9.57
CA GLU A 3 32.22 -15.28 9.29
C GLU A 3 31.22 -14.66 10.25
N LEU A 4 30.28 -13.86 9.73
CA LEU A 4 29.06 -13.54 10.46
C LEU A 4 28.34 -14.88 10.66
N ARG A 5 28.59 -15.52 11.81
CA ARG A 5 27.84 -16.68 12.24
C ARG A 5 26.37 -16.24 12.26
N ALA A 6 25.52 -16.98 11.55
CA ALA A 6 24.10 -16.91 11.81
C ALA A 6 23.93 -17.27 13.28
N GLU A 7 23.69 -16.28 14.15
CA GLU A 7 23.19 -16.56 15.47
C GLU A 7 21.87 -17.34 15.30
N ASP A 8 21.67 -18.37 16.12
CA ASP A 8 20.45 -19.15 16.08
C ASP A 8 19.27 -18.22 16.43
N LEU A 9 18.50 -17.83 15.42
CA LEU A 9 17.28 -17.05 15.60
C LEU A 9 16.17 -17.98 16.10
N PHE A 10 15.75 -17.80 17.35
CA PHE A 10 14.64 -18.54 17.93
C PHE A 10 13.32 -17.81 17.69
N VAL A 11 12.40 -18.46 16.99
CA VAL A 11 11.03 -17.97 16.79
C VAL A 11 10.05 -19.03 17.28
N LYS A 12 9.22 -18.70 18.28
CA LYS A 12 8.14 -19.58 18.72
C LYS A 12 7.12 -19.74 17.59
N LYS A 13 6.73 -20.99 17.29
CA LYS A 13 5.72 -21.29 16.28
C LYS A 13 4.42 -20.52 16.58
N VAL A 14 3.86 -19.89 15.54
CA VAL A 14 2.52 -19.30 15.60
C VAL A 14 1.50 -20.41 15.36
N GLU A 15 0.78 -20.78 16.41
CA GLU A 15 -0.25 -21.82 16.30
C GLU A 15 -1.44 -21.34 15.46
N GLY A 16 -1.99 -22.24 14.64
CA GLY A 16 -3.15 -21.94 13.79
C GLY A 16 -2.89 -21.05 12.56
N MET A 17 -1.63 -20.69 12.26
CA MET A 17 -1.32 -19.91 11.05
C MET A 17 -1.69 -20.69 9.78
N ASN A 18 -2.53 -20.10 8.93
CA ASN A 18 -2.88 -20.65 7.62
C ASN A 18 -1.62 -20.78 6.74
N LYS A 19 -1.51 -21.86 5.96
CA LYS A 19 -0.44 -22.06 4.98
C LYS A 19 -0.35 -20.92 3.96
N ASP A 20 -1.49 -20.36 3.60
CA ASP A 20 -1.61 -19.29 2.60
C ASP A 20 -1.58 -17.88 3.25
N PHE A 21 -1.13 -17.77 4.50
CA PHE A 21 -1.01 -16.48 5.19
C PHE A 21 -0.10 -15.52 4.42
N ILE A 22 -0.56 -14.29 4.21
CA ILE A 22 0.18 -13.24 3.51
C ILE A 22 1.36 -12.77 4.37
N LYS A 23 2.57 -12.89 3.83
CA LYS A 23 3.84 -12.48 4.41
C LYS A 23 4.43 -11.43 3.49
N GLY A 24 4.06 -10.18 3.73
CA GLY A 24 4.38 -9.05 2.88
C GLY A 24 5.58 -8.24 3.34
N ALA A 25 6.20 -7.53 2.40
CA ALA A 25 7.14 -6.44 2.69
C ALA A 25 6.82 -5.22 1.80
N ASP A 26 6.89 -4.01 2.36
CA ASP A 26 6.88 -2.76 1.59
C ASP A 26 8.32 -2.32 1.35
N VAL A 27 8.76 -2.35 0.09
CA VAL A 27 10.12 -1.95 -0.31
C VAL A 27 10.08 -0.79 -1.29
N SER A 28 9.10 0.11 -1.18
CA SER A 28 8.88 1.09 -2.25
C SER A 28 10.05 2.06 -2.46
N SER A 29 10.93 2.26 -1.46
CA SER A 29 12.13 3.09 -1.63
C SER A 29 13.24 2.43 -2.45
N VAL A 30 13.14 1.14 -2.77
CA VAL A 30 14.24 0.32 -3.33
C VAL A 30 14.87 0.95 -4.58
N ILE A 31 14.06 1.43 -5.52
CA ILE A 31 14.55 2.03 -6.77
C ILE A 31 15.38 3.30 -6.50
N ALA A 32 14.91 4.16 -5.60
CA ALA A 32 15.65 5.37 -5.25
C ALA A 32 16.97 5.07 -4.54
N LEU A 33 16.98 4.04 -3.67
CA LEU A 33 18.18 3.58 -2.98
C LEU A 33 19.21 3.00 -3.97
N GLU A 34 18.77 2.12 -4.88
CA GLU A 34 19.64 1.51 -5.89
C GLU A 34 20.22 2.58 -6.84
N ASN A 35 19.41 3.55 -7.26
CA ASN A 35 19.88 4.70 -8.03
C ASN A 35 20.88 5.59 -7.26
N SER A 36 20.85 5.53 -5.92
CA SER A 36 21.82 6.21 -5.06
C SER A 36 23.09 5.39 -4.79
N GLY A 37 23.24 4.21 -5.43
CA GLY A 37 24.40 3.33 -5.26
C GLY A 37 24.27 2.31 -4.13
N VAL A 38 23.12 2.23 -3.45
CA VAL A 38 22.89 1.20 -2.42
C VAL A 38 22.86 -0.18 -3.08
N THR A 39 23.48 -1.16 -2.41
CA THR A 39 23.49 -2.55 -2.86
C THR A 39 23.03 -3.48 -1.75
N PHE A 40 22.39 -4.58 -2.12
CA PHE A 40 21.89 -5.60 -1.21
C PHE A 40 22.66 -6.91 -1.39
N TYR A 41 22.71 -7.69 -0.32
CA TYR A 41 23.46 -8.94 -0.25
C TYR A 41 22.58 -10.04 0.35
N ASN A 42 22.89 -11.29 0.01
CA ASN A 42 22.26 -12.46 0.62
C ASN A 42 23.03 -12.91 1.88
N THR A 43 22.56 -13.99 2.52
CA THR A 43 23.16 -14.56 3.74
C THR A 43 24.58 -15.07 3.54
N SER A 44 24.99 -15.38 2.30
CA SER A 44 26.37 -15.74 1.96
C SER A 44 27.28 -14.53 1.70
N GLY A 45 26.80 -13.30 1.94
CA GLY A 45 27.55 -12.08 1.69
C GLY A 45 27.76 -11.77 0.21
N LYS A 46 27.00 -12.39 -0.69
CA LYS A 46 27.07 -12.12 -2.14
C LYS A 46 26.02 -11.09 -2.54
N ARG A 47 26.40 -10.14 -3.40
CA ARG A 47 25.48 -9.15 -3.96
C ARG A 47 24.32 -9.88 -4.66
N GLN A 48 23.09 -9.53 -4.31
CA GLN A 48 21.88 -10.19 -4.83
C GLN A 48 20.75 -9.17 -4.94
N ASP A 49 19.84 -9.37 -5.90
CA ASP A 49 18.59 -8.63 -5.94
C ASP A 49 17.81 -8.87 -4.62
N ILE A 50 17.42 -7.78 -3.94
CA ILE A 50 16.64 -7.85 -2.71
C ILE A 50 15.34 -8.65 -2.88
N PHE A 51 14.69 -8.63 -4.04
CA PHE A 51 13.46 -9.40 -4.26
C PHE A 51 13.70 -10.91 -4.23
N THR A 52 14.86 -11.37 -4.72
CA THR A 52 15.27 -12.77 -4.60
C THR A 52 15.58 -13.13 -3.15
N THR A 53 16.26 -12.24 -2.42
CA THR A 53 16.52 -12.44 -0.98
C THR A 53 15.21 -12.51 -0.18
N LEU A 54 14.24 -11.64 -0.46
CA LEU A 54 12.92 -11.64 0.16
C LEU A 54 12.16 -12.95 -0.13
N LYS A 55 12.18 -13.41 -1.38
CA LYS A 55 11.56 -14.69 -1.75
C LYS A 55 12.19 -15.87 -1.00
N GLN A 56 13.52 -15.91 -0.93
CA GLN A 56 14.26 -16.94 -0.18
C GLN A 56 13.95 -16.88 1.33
N ALA A 57 13.65 -15.70 1.87
CA ALA A 57 13.20 -15.50 3.24
C ALA A 57 11.71 -15.87 3.47
N GLY A 58 10.98 -16.31 2.43
CA GLY A 58 9.59 -16.75 2.53
C GLY A 58 8.53 -15.66 2.33
N VAL A 59 8.94 -14.47 1.89
CA VAL A 59 7.99 -13.40 1.49
C VAL A 59 7.19 -13.86 0.27
N ASN A 60 5.88 -13.59 0.29
CA ASN A 60 4.96 -13.97 -0.78
C ASN A 60 4.14 -12.79 -1.33
N TYR A 61 4.30 -11.60 -0.75
CA TYR A 61 3.68 -10.35 -1.21
C TYR A 61 4.66 -9.17 -1.14
N VAL A 62 4.55 -8.25 -2.09
CA VAL A 62 5.22 -6.95 -2.04
C VAL A 62 4.19 -5.84 -2.08
N ARG A 63 4.25 -4.94 -1.10
CA ARG A 63 3.48 -3.69 -1.11
C ARG A 63 4.29 -2.59 -1.78
N VAL A 64 3.61 -1.74 -2.56
CA VAL A 64 4.21 -0.55 -3.16
C VAL A 64 3.27 0.65 -3.05
N ARG A 65 3.73 1.72 -2.41
CA ARG A 65 3.02 3.01 -2.37
C ARG A 65 3.09 3.71 -3.72
N ILE A 66 2.02 4.40 -4.09
CA ILE A 66 1.87 5.10 -5.37
C ILE A 66 1.33 6.51 -5.10
N TRP A 67 2.12 7.51 -5.45
CA TRP A 67 1.74 8.91 -5.51
C TRP A 67 1.35 9.30 -6.94
N ASN A 68 0.42 10.26 -7.04
CA ASN A 68 -0.10 10.74 -8.32
C ASN A 68 0.98 11.42 -9.16
N HIS A 69 1.63 12.44 -8.59
CA HIS A 69 2.71 13.17 -9.23
C HIS A 69 3.70 13.75 -8.20
N PRO A 70 4.67 12.93 -7.73
CA PRO A 70 5.57 13.28 -6.62
C PRO A 70 6.76 14.16 -7.05
N TYR A 71 6.48 15.17 -7.88
CA TYR A 71 7.46 16.09 -8.43
C TYR A 71 6.95 17.54 -8.38
N ASP A 72 7.87 18.50 -8.31
CA ASP A 72 7.59 19.91 -8.55
C ASP A 72 7.45 20.24 -10.05
N SER A 73 7.18 21.50 -10.39
CA SER A 73 7.03 21.95 -11.78
C SER A 73 8.30 21.84 -12.62
N ASN A 74 9.47 21.74 -11.99
CA ASN A 74 10.76 21.58 -12.65
C ASN A 74 11.16 20.10 -12.80
N GLY A 75 10.32 19.17 -12.32
CA GLY A 75 10.60 17.74 -12.33
C GLY A 75 11.48 17.26 -11.18
N ASN A 76 11.73 18.08 -10.15
CA ASN A 76 12.46 17.64 -8.98
C ASN A 76 11.54 16.76 -8.11
N GLY A 77 11.99 15.55 -7.80
CA GLY A 77 11.24 14.62 -6.97
C GLY A 77 11.13 15.09 -5.52
N TYR A 78 9.98 14.83 -4.88
CA TYR A 78 9.74 15.17 -3.48
C TYR A 78 10.53 14.31 -2.47
N GLY A 79 11.32 13.34 -2.94
CA GLY A 79 12.02 12.39 -2.12
C GLY A 79 11.10 11.24 -1.68
N GLY A 80 11.41 10.61 -0.56
CA GLY A 80 10.63 9.47 -0.04
C GLY A 80 10.51 8.28 -0.99
N GLY A 81 11.37 8.20 -2.01
CA GLY A 81 11.36 7.19 -3.06
C GLY A 81 10.86 7.68 -4.43
N ASN A 82 10.26 8.87 -4.51
CA ASN A 82 9.63 9.42 -5.74
C ASN A 82 8.65 8.42 -6.36
N ASN A 83 7.85 7.77 -5.53
CA ASN A 83 7.03 6.62 -5.89
C ASN A 83 5.84 7.01 -6.76
N ASP A 84 5.98 6.85 -8.08
CA ASP A 84 4.92 7.00 -9.06
C ASP A 84 4.53 5.63 -9.65
N VAL A 85 3.56 5.62 -10.57
CA VAL A 85 3.10 4.39 -11.24
C VAL A 85 4.24 3.68 -11.99
N GLN A 86 5.23 4.41 -12.52
CA GLN A 86 6.35 3.80 -13.24
C GLN A 86 7.25 3.00 -12.29
N LYS A 87 7.60 3.56 -11.13
CA LYS A 87 8.35 2.81 -10.11
C LYS A 87 7.53 1.65 -9.55
N ALA A 88 6.21 1.81 -9.42
CA ALA A 88 5.32 0.72 -9.01
C ALA A 88 5.32 -0.44 -10.01
N ILE A 89 5.38 -0.15 -11.32
CA ILE A 89 5.54 -1.15 -12.38
C ILE A 89 6.90 -1.85 -12.23
N GLU A 90 8.00 -1.11 -12.08
CA GLU A 90 9.34 -1.68 -11.95
C GLU A 90 9.47 -2.62 -10.75
N ILE A 91 9.01 -2.18 -9.58
CA ILE A 91 8.92 -2.97 -8.35
C ILE A 91 8.02 -4.19 -8.56
N GLY A 92 6.85 -3.99 -9.18
CA GLY A 92 5.87 -5.04 -9.40
C GLY A 92 6.37 -6.14 -10.33
N LYS A 93 7.12 -5.79 -11.37
CA LYS A 93 7.75 -6.76 -12.29
C LYS A 93 8.80 -7.60 -11.57
N ARG A 94 9.63 -6.99 -10.72
CA ARG A 94 10.63 -7.71 -9.90
C ARG A 94 9.97 -8.63 -8.87
N ALA A 95 8.89 -8.19 -8.22
CA ALA A 95 8.11 -9.02 -7.32
C ALA A 95 7.50 -10.24 -8.05
N THR A 96 6.86 -10.00 -9.19
CA THR A 96 6.22 -11.05 -10.00
C THR A 96 7.23 -12.06 -10.51
N ALA A 97 8.39 -11.61 -11.01
CA ALA A 97 9.47 -12.48 -11.46
C ALA A 97 10.03 -13.40 -10.36
N ASN A 98 9.89 -13.00 -9.10
CA ASN A 98 10.27 -13.80 -7.93
C ASN A 98 9.08 -14.56 -7.31
N GLY A 99 7.93 -14.62 -7.99
CA GLY A 99 6.76 -15.36 -7.54
C GLY A 99 6.15 -14.79 -6.25
N MET A 100 6.08 -13.46 -6.15
CA MET A 100 5.38 -12.72 -5.11
C MET A 100 4.25 -11.89 -5.74
N LYS A 101 3.08 -11.87 -5.09
CA LYS A 101 1.96 -11.00 -5.48
C LYS A 101 2.26 -9.55 -5.15
N VAL A 102 1.57 -8.62 -5.78
CA VAL A 102 1.69 -7.18 -5.52
C VAL A 102 0.45 -6.63 -4.81
N LEU A 103 0.67 -5.83 -3.77
CA LEU A 103 -0.31 -4.92 -3.17
C LEU A 103 0.00 -3.51 -3.66
N ALA A 104 -0.83 -2.98 -4.56
CA ALA A 104 -0.71 -1.61 -5.04
C ALA A 104 -1.44 -0.66 -4.10
N ASP A 105 -0.69 0.21 -3.41
CA ASP A 105 -1.23 1.16 -2.45
C ASP A 105 -1.31 2.56 -3.05
N PHE A 106 -2.52 2.96 -3.45
CA PHE A 106 -2.76 4.29 -3.96
C PHE A 106 -3.00 5.24 -2.79
N HIS A 107 -2.09 6.21 -2.63
CA HIS A 107 -2.24 7.26 -1.62
C HIS A 107 -3.29 8.30 -2.01
N TYR A 108 -3.57 8.45 -3.31
CA TYR A 108 -4.40 9.53 -3.86
C TYR A 108 -3.95 10.92 -3.38
N SER A 109 -2.63 11.09 -3.37
CA SER A 109 -1.90 12.30 -3.02
C SER A 109 -0.61 12.34 -3.84
N ASP A 110 0.01 13.52 -3.93
CA ASP A 110 1.34 13.65 -4.55
C ASP A 110 2.48 13.33 -3.59
N PHE A 111 2.19 13.11 -2.30
CA PHE A 111 3.19 12.76 -1.30
C PHE A 111 2.58 11.94 -0.17
N TRP A 112 3.29 11.79 0.95
CA TRP A 112 2.85 11.02 2.11
C TRP A 112 1.39 11.32 2.49
N ALA A 113 0.60 10.25 2.58
CA ALA A 113 -0.77 10.28 3.07
C ALA A 113 -0.78 9.51 4.39
N ASP A 114 -1.23 10.13 5.47
CA ASP A 114 -1.30 9.58 6.83
C ASP A 114 -2.47 10.27 7.59
N PRO A 115 -2.73 10.00 8.88
CA PRO A 115 -3.87 10.60 9.58
C PRO A 115 -3.89 12.14 9.57
N ALA A 116 -2.73 12.78 9.48
CA ALA A 116 -2.62 14.24 9.51
C ALA A 116 -2.52 14.85 8.10
N LYS A 117 -2.03 14.11 7.11
CA LYS A 117 -1.86 14.59 5.73
C LYS A 117 -2.70 13.75 4.78
N GLN A 118 -3.74 14.35 4.22
CA GLN A 118 -4.57 13.72 3.17
C GLN A 118 -4.75 14.70 2.01
N LYS A 119 -3.65 15.34 1.59
CA LYS A 119 -3.69 16.43 0.61
C LYS A 119 -4.09 15.90 -0.77
N VAL A 120 -5.08 16.55 -1.37
CA VAL A 120 -5.50 16.29 -2.75
C VAL A 120 -4.30 16.45 -3.72
N PRO A 121 -4.15 15.61 -4.76
CA PRO A 121 -3.13 15.79 -5.80
C PRO A 121 -3.23 17.18 -6.45
N LYS A 122 -2.09 17.76 -6.84
CA LYS A 122 -2.02 19.09 -7.47
C LYS A 122 -2.98 19.21 -8.66
N ALA A 123 -3.06 18.17 -9.49
CA ALA A 123 -3.91 18.13 -10.67
C ALA A 123 -5.42 18.18 -10.35
N TRP A 124 -5.83 17.94 -9.10
CA TRP A 124 -7.23 17.81 -8.70
C TRP A 124 -7.72 18.94 -7.78
N VAL A 125 -6.85 19.90 -7.41
CA VAL A 125 -7.14 20.96 -6.42
C VAL A 125 -8.40 21.76 -6.74
N ASN A 126 -8.63 22.10 -8.01
CA ASN A 126 -9.74 22.95 -8.45
C ASN A 126 -10.92 22.16 -9.05
N LEU A 127 -10.93 20.83 -8.89
CA LEU A 127 -12.03 20.02 -9.41
C LEU A 127 -13.24 20.09 -8.49
N SER A 128 -14.43 20.08 -9.08
CA SER A 128 -15.65 19.78 -8.34
C SER A 128 -15.57 18.37 -7.76
N PHE A 129 -16.38 18.07 -6.75
CA PHE A 129 -16.38 16.74 -6.14
C PHE A 129 -16.71 15.63 -7.15
N GLU A 130 -17.67 15.86 -8.06
CA GLU A 130 -17.99 14.91 -9.15
C GLU A 130 -16.82 14.70 -10.11
N ALA A 131 -16.13 15.77 -10.50
CA ALA A 131 -14.94 15.65 -11.35
C ALA A 131 -13.79 14.94 -10.62
N LYS A 132 -13.65 15.15 -9.30
CA LYS A 132 -12.66 14.45 -8.46
C LYS A 132 -12.96 12.95 -8.39
N LYS A 133 -14.22 12.54 -8.19
CA LYS A 133 -14.65 11.14 -8.26
C LYS A 133 -14.26 10.47 -9.58
N ALA A 134 -14.61 11.12 -10.70
CA ALA A 134 -14.27 10.62 -12.02
C ALA A 134 -12.74 10.49 -12.22
N LYS A 135 -11.97 11.48 -11.75
CA LYS A 135 -10.49 11.44 -11.84
C LYS A 135 -9.85 10.39 -10.95
N LEU A 136 -10.39 10.13 -9.77
CA LEU A 136 -9.93 9.06 -8.90
C LEU A 136 -10.16 7.69 -9.55
N TYR A 137 -11.37 7.45 -10.05
CA TYR A 137 -11.71 6.24 -10.82
C TYR A 137 -10.77 6.06 -12.01
N GLU A 138 -10.64 7.07 -12.86
CA GLU A 138 -9.81 7.05 -14.07
C GLU A 138 -8.35 6.75 -13.74
N TYR A 139 -7.78 7.44 -12.75
CA TYR A 139 -6.40 7.25 -12.32
C TYR A 139 -6.14 5.83 -11.83
N THR A 140 -7.05 5.28 -11.02
CA THR A 140 -6.95 3.91 -10.51
C THR A 140 -7.01 2.91 -11.66
N LYS A 141 -8.01 3.04 -12.54
CA LYS A 141 -8.23 2.16 -13.70
C LYS A 141 -7.02 2.13 -14.62
N GLN A 142 -6.55 3.31 -15.04
CA GLN A 142 -5.43 3.43 -15.96
C GLN A 142 -4.12 2.92 -15.36
N SER A 143 -3.89 3.18 -14.06
CA SER A 143 -2.67 2.72 -13.38
C SER A 143 -2.64 1.20 -13.29
N LEU A 144 -3.74 0.57 -12.88
CA LEU A 144 -3.85 -0.89 -12.80
C LEU A 144 -3.73 -1.54 -14.17
N GLN A 145 -4.39 -1.00 -15.20
CA GLN A 145 -4.27 -1.50 -16.56
C GLN A 145 -2.83 -1.44 -17.08
N LYS A 146 -2.08 -0.37 -16.79
CA LYS A 146 -0.66 -0.27 -17.14
C LYS A 146 0.18 -1.33 -16.42
N MET A 147 -0.02 -1.50 -15.11
CA MET A 147 0.70 -2.51 -14.33
C MET A 147 0.43 -3.93 -14.83
N ILE A 148 -0.83 -4.30 -15.05
CA ILE A 148 -1.21 -5.61 -15.56
C ILE A 148 -0.66 -5.85 -16.97
N LYS A 149 -0.74 -4.84 -17.85
CA LYS A 149 -0.17 -4.92 -19.20
C LYS A 149 1.34 -5.21 -19.19
N GLU A 150 2.05 -4.69 -18.20
CA GLU A 150 3.49 -4.92 -17.99
C GLU A 150 3.80 -6.25 -17.27
N GLY A 151 2.78 -7.08 -17.05
CA GLY A 151 2.92 -8.42 -16.46
C GLY A 151 3.00 -8.43 -14.95
N VAL A 152 2.58 -7.36 -14.26
CA VAL A 152 2.55 -7.34 -12.78
C VAL A 152 1.39 -8.18 -12.26
N ASP A 153 1.70 -9.14 -11.39
CA ASP A 153 0.72 -10.00 -10.72
C ASP A 153 0.13 -9.31 -9.47
N ILE A 154 -0.85 -8.44 -9.71
CA ILE A 154 -1.56 -7.72 -8.66
C ILE A 154 -2.55 -8.65 -7.97
N GLY A 155 -2.38 -8.84 -6.65
CA GLY A 155 -3.31 -9.63 -5.84
C GLY A 155 -4.20 -8.79 -4.93
N MET A 156 -3.79 -7.55 -4.62
CA MET A 156 -4.57 -6.64 -3.77
C MET A 156 -4.32 -5.19 -4.16
N VAL A 157 -5.32 -4.34 -3.97
CA VAL A 157 -5.24 -2.88 -4.13
C VAL A 157 -5.74 -2.22 -2.87
N GLN A 158 -4.94 -1.31 -2.33
CA GLN A 158 -5.33 -0.46 -1.21
C GLN A 158 -5.83 0.89 -1.74
N VAL A 159 -7.09 1.20 -1.42
CA VAL A 159 -7.76 2.44 -1.86
C VAL A 159 -7.61 3.49 -0.75
N GLY A 160 -6.46 4.16 -0.75
CA GLY A 160 -6.10 5.15 0.27
C GLY A 160 -5.24 4.58 1.38
N ASN A 161 -4.31 5.39 1.91
CA ASN A 161 -3.43 5.03 3.00
C ASN A 161 -3.80 5.78 4.29
N GLU A 162 -4.04 5.03 5.36
CA GLU A 162 -4.36 5.53 6.71
C GLU A 162 -5.42 6.64 6.72
N THR A 163 -6.54 6.42 6.02
CA THR A 163 -7.61 7.39 5.75
C THR A 163 -8.54 7.60 6.96
N THR A 164 -7.95 7.73 8.14
CA THR A 164 -8.64 7.79 9.44
C THR A 164 -9.38 9.13 9.65
N GLY A 165 -8.92 10.20 9.01
CA GLY A 165 -9.50 11.55 9.15
C GLY A 165 -9.72 12.29 7.83
N GLY A 166 -9.34 11.69 6.69
CA GLY A 166 -9.52 12.29 5.38
C GLY A 166 -9.05 11.39 4.25
N PHE A 167 -9.40 11.78 3.03
CA PHE A 167 -9.01 11.06 1.81
C PHE A 167 -9.08 11.98 0.59
N ALA A 168 -7.97 12.10 -0.17
CA ALA A 168 -7.89 12.94 -1.37
C ALA A 168 -8.42 14.39 -1.18
N GLY A 169 -8.13 14.98 -0.03
CA GLY A 169 -8.53 16.33 0.39
C GLY A 169 -9.95 16.46 0.94
N GLU A 170 -10.73 15.39 1.00
CA GLU A 170 -12.05 15.38 1.66
C GLU A 170 -11.92 14.87 3.10
N THR A 171 -12.72 15.44 4.00
CA THR A 171 -12.84 15.02 5.42
C THR A 171 -14.28 14.62 5.79
N ASP A 172 -15.24 14.86 4.90
CA ASP A 172 -16.62 14.38 5.05
C ASP A 172 -16.68 12.89 4.71
N TRP A 173 -17.03 12.06 5.70
CA TRP A 173 -17.11 10.62 5.55
C TRP A 173 -18.05 10.15 4.42
N THR A 174 -19.14 10.86 4.14
CA THR A 174 -20.05 10.53 3.04
C THR A 174 -19.34 10.70 1.69
N LYS A 175 -18.55 11.76 1.55
CA LYS A 175 -17.72 12.00 0.36
C LYS A 175 -16.56 11.04 0.25
N MET A 176 -15.89 10.74 1.37
CA MET A 176 -14.82 9.74 1.42
C MET A 176 -15.34 8.36 0.99
N CYS A 177 -16.51 7.94 1.49
CA CYS A 177 -17.14 6.67 1.11
C CYS A 177 -17.45 6.60 -0.40
N GLN A 178 -17.93 7.70 -1.00
CA GLN A 178 -18.11 7.75 -2.45
C GLN A 178 -16.78 7.63 -3.19
N LEU A 179 -15.72 8.30 -2.73
CA LEU A 179 -14.39 8.18 -3.32
C LEU A 179 -13.80 6.76 -3.17
N PHE A 180 -13.99 6.09 -2.03
CA PHE A 180 -13.62 4.69 -1.84
C PHE A 180 -14.33 3.79 -2.85
N ASN A 181 -15.63 3.99 -3.07
CA ASN A 181 -16.39 3.24 -4.07
C ASN A 181 -15.90 3.50 -5.50
N GLU A 182 -15.43 4.70 -5.84
CA GLU A 182 -14.84 4.97 -7.15
C GLU A 182 -13.52 4.22 -7.36
N GLY A 183 -12.65 4.19 -6.33
CA GLY A 183 -11.42 3.40 -6.38
C GLY A 183 -11.72 1.90 -6.47
N SER A 184 -12.64 1.42 -5.64
CA SER A 184 -13.10 0.02 -5.64
C SER A 184 -13.69 -0.39 -6.99
N ARG A 185 -14.60 0.41 -7.56
CA ARG A 185 -15.18 0.19 -8.89
C ARG A 185 -14.11 0.02 -9.96
N ALA A 186 -13.08 0.88 -9.95
CA ALA A 186 -11.96 0.75 -10.89
C ALA A 186 -11.20 -0.57 -10.72
N VAL A 187 -11.01 -1.05 -9.49
CA VAL A 187 -10.39 -2.36 -9.21
C VAL A 187 -11.28 -3.49 -9.73
N ARG A 188 -12.55 -3.52 -9.34
CA ARG A 188 -13.52 -4.56 -9.73
C ARG A 188 -13.63 -4.72 -11.24
N GLU A 189 -13.77 -3.60 -11.96
CA GLU A 189 -13.86 -3.63 -13.42
C GLU A 189 -12.53 -3.98 -14.10
N THR A 190 -11.40 -3.89 -13.40
CA THR A 190 -10.09 -4.25 -13.96
C THR A 190 -9.84 -5.74 -13.84
N ASN A 191 -10.08 -6.31 -12.66
CA ASN A 191 -10.01 -7.75 -12.41
C ASN A 191 -10.74 -8.06 -11.11
N SER A 192 -11.81 -8.85 -11.20
CA SER A 192 -12.66 -9.22 -10.05
C SER A 192 -11.96 -10.10 -9.00
N ASN A 193 -10.80 -10.69 -9.33
CA ASN A 193 -10.00 -11.49 -8.39
C ASN A 193 -9.08 -10.64 -7.50
N ILE A 194 -8.93 -9.34 -7.78
CA ILE A 194 -8.10 -8.45 -6.97
C ILE A 194 -8.89 -8.08 -5.70
N LEU A 195 -8.27 -8.28 -4.54
CA LEU A 195 -8.84 -7.84 -3.27
C LEU A 195 -8.77 -6.31 -3.15
N VAL A 196 -9.87 -5.69 -2.73
CA VAL A 196 -9.95 -4.27 -2.41
C VAL A 196 -9.75 -4.09 -0.91
N ALA A 197 -8.70 -3.38 -0.52
CA ALA A 197 -8.40 -3.05 0.87
C ALA A 197 -8.65 -1.57 1.17
N LEU A 198 -9.20 -1.28 2.35
CA LEU A 198 -9.22 0.05 2.94
C LEU A 198 -8.32 0.07 4.16
N HIS A 199 -7.47 1.08 4.28
CA HIS A 199 -6.42 1.12 5.29
C HIS A 199 -6.62 2.24 6.31
N PHE A 200 -6.66 1.85 7.58
CA PHE A 200 -6.80 2.72 8.74
C PHE A 200 -5.66 2.47 9.74
N THR A 201 -5.58 3.30 10.78
CA THR A 201 -4.52 3.20 11.80
C THR A 201 -5.05 3.59 13.18
N ASN A 202 -4.20 3.59 14.19
CA ASN A 202 -4.53 3.86 15.59
C ASN A 202 -5.64 2.95 16.17
N PRO A 203 -5.46 1.62 16.15
CA PRO A 203 -6.41 0.66 16.72
C PRO A 203 -6.61 0.81 18.25
N GLU A 204 -5.69 1.46 18.95
CA GLU A 204 -5.77 1.72 20.40
C GLU A 204 -6.86 2.73 20.78
N THR A 205 -7.36 3.52 19.82
CA THR A 205 -8.44 4.47 20.11
C THR A 205 -9.77 3.72 20.25
N ALA A 206 -10.32 3.72 21.47
CA ALA A 206 -11.57 3.05 21.79
C ALA A 206 -12.71 3.41 20.82
N GLY A 207 -13.36 2.38 20.26
CA GLY A 207 -14.50 2.50 19.37
C GLY A 207 -14.20 3.02 17.95
N ARG A 208 -12.95 3.39 17.63
CA ARG A 208 -12.61 3.97 16.32
C ARG A 208 -12.89 3.01 15.17
N TYR A 209 -12.43 1.76 15.26
CA TYR A 209 -12.62 0.80 14.17
C TYR A 209 -14.07 0.37 14.03
N SER A 210 -14.79 0.17 15.14
CA SER A 210 -16.22 -0.14 15.08
C SER A 210 -17.01 1.02 14.45
N PHE A 211 -16.70 2.29 14.78
CA PHE A 211 -17.31 3.46 14.14
C PHE A 211 -17.01 3.54 12.64
N ILE A 212 -15.74 3.32 12.24
CA ILE A 212 -15.34 3.35 10.82
C ILE A 212 -16.05 2.23 10.06
N ALA A 213 -16.01 0.99 10.57
CA ALA A 213 -16.65 -0.16 9.94
C ALA A 213 -18.17 0.03 9.79
N GLU A 214 -18.84 0.55 10.82
CA GLU A 214 -20.27 0.88 10.77
C GLU A 214 -20.54 1.98 9.72
N THR A 215 -19.70 3.01 9.66
CA THR A 215 -19.82 4.11 8.68
C THR A 215 -19.67 3.60 7.25
N LEU A 216 -18.68 2.74 6.98
CA LEU A 216 -18.47 2.12 5.68
C LEU A 216 -19.67 1.25 5.28
N SER A 217 -20.20 0.46 6.22
CA SER A 217 -21.37 -0.39 6.01
C SER A 217 -22.63 0.43 5.68
N LYS A 218 -22.93 1.48 6.47
CA LYS A 218 -24.06 2.39 6.24
C LYS A 218 -24.00 3.07 4.88
N ASN A 219 -22.81 3.41 4.41
CA ASN A 219 -22.57 4.04 3.11
C ASN A 219 -22.38 3.04 1.97
N LYS A 220 -22.52 1.73 2.23
CA LYS A 220 -22.40 0.66 1.24
C LYS A 220 -21.08 0.73 0.47
N VAL A 221 -19.97 0.89 1.18
CA VAL A 221 -18.64 0.86 0.58
C VAL A 221 -18.29 -0.57 0.21
N ASP A 222 -17.96 -0.83 -1.06
CA ASP A 222 -17.51 -2.14 -1.56
C ASP A 222 -16.01 -2.31 -1.31
N TYR A 223 -15.65 -3.21 -0.39
CA TYR A 223 -14.27 -3.60 -0.11
C TYR A 223 -14.23 -5.01 0.49
N ASP A 224 -13.07 -5.67 0.38
CA ASP A 224 -12.86 -7.04 0.88
C ASP A 224 -12.07 -7.08 2.20
N VAL A 225 -11.15 -6.13 2.38
CA VAL A 225 -10.16 -6.17 3.48
C VAL A 225 -10.17 -4.85 4.27
N PHE A 226 -10.46 -4.95 5.57
CA PHE A 226 -10.22 -3.87 6.53
C PHE A 226 -8.77 -3.98 7.03
N ALA A 227 -7.88 -3.14 6.52
CA ALA A 227 -6.46 -3.14 6.88
C ALA A 227 -6.15 -2.15 8.00
N SER A 228 -5.18 -2.51 8.85
CA SER A 228 -4.73 -1.71 9.99
C SER A 228 -3.22 -1.60 10.04
N SER A 229 -2.70 -0.39 10.21
CA SER A 229 -1.34 -0.15 10.65
C SER A 229 -1.18 -0.54 12.13
N TYR A 230 -0.12 -1.26 12.46
CA TYR A 230 0.24 -1.58 13.84
C TYR A 230 1.73 -1.32 14.10
N TYR A 231 2.01 -0.21 14.79
CA TYR A 231 3.34 0.12 15.30
C TYR A 231 3.31 0.04 16.84
N PRO A 232 3.99 -0.94 17.46
CA PRO A 232 3.87 -1.20 18.91
C PRO A 232 4.32 -0.03 19.78
N PHE A 233 5.08 0.92 19.23
CA PHE A 233 5.48 2.14 19.91
C PHE A 233 4.30 3.02 20.33
N TRP A 234 3.21 3.02 19.56
CA TRP A 234 2.08 3.94 19.75
C TRP A 234 0.72 3.26 19.73
N HIS A 235 0.57 2.11 19.05
CA HIS A 235 -0.73 1.52 18.72
C HIS A 235 -1.27 0.55 19.78
N GLY A 236 -0.87 0.74 21.04
CA GLY A 236 -1.36 -0.05 22.17
C GLY A 236 -0.88 -1.50 22.15
N THR A 237 -1.73 -2.40 22.66
CA THR A 237 -1.43 -3.82 22.85
C THR A 237 -1.92 -4.67 21.67
N LEU A 238 -1.41 -5.90 21.55
CA LEU A 238 -1.90 -6.83 20.52
C LEU A 238 -3.38 -7.21 20.72
N GLN A 239 -3.90 -7.14 21.95
CA GLN A 239 -5.32 -7.35 22.25
C GLN A 239 -6.23 -6.29 21.60
N ASN A 240 -5.72 -5.08 21.35
CA ASN A 240 -6.50 -4.04 20.66
C ASN A 240 -6.85 -4.43 19.22
N LEU A 241 -6.02 -5.25 18.56
CA LEU A 241 -6.29 -5.73 17.20
C LEU A 241 -7.43 -6.75 17.11
N THR A 242 -7.81 -7.35 18.24
CA THR A 242 -8.87 -8.37 18.30
C THR A 242 -10.18 -7.85 18.90
N SER A 243 -10.23 -6.56 19.26
CA SER A 243 -11.34 -5.96 20.01
C SER A 243 -12.34 -5.19 19.11
N CYS A 244 -12.34 -5.47 17.81
CA CYS A 244 -13.14 -4.75 16.79
C CYS A 244 -14.63 -5.06 16.84
#